data_AF-A0A7J5C6N0-F1
#
_entry.id   AF-A0A7J5C6N0-F1
#
_cell.length_a   1.000
_cell.length_b   1.000
_cell.length_c   1.000
_cell.angle_alpha   90.00
_cell.angle_beta   90.00
_cell.angle_gamma   90.00
#
_symmetry.space_group_name_H-M   'P 1'
#
loop_
_entity.id
_entity.type
_entity.pdbx_description
1 polymer ?
#
loop_
_entity_poly.entity_id
_entity_poly.type
_entity_poly.pdbx_seq_one_letter_code
_entity_poly.pdbx_strand_id
1 'polypeptide(L)'
;MGPAPLPEIGFLDDWAARLRQAADRPAVGIMLRGSHARRAATEHSDVDVDVLVAADDERTGPAAPDCGAAGPARPGTDDTETRAAGPAYNGTPYAARRAYLAEFDGRLVHVSVAARDVRSWVNRLGQPADWAFGLPVTAPARLLWAAPEWRRRIDLPVLCQPADEPRLEELIATLGKVAGARWAGDPVGVRLAAADLARLCPSVLRLANPSVRVVSRRAALAAALDLPVAPPGYRDDMLLCLGLRPGGTAEVGAAAGRLVTGTVPLVRPYAGEIAAVGGSDLAAALVDGRLDRYLGQLTRALDRPAPASRDTSAVPVPRAGEWST
;
A
#
# COMPACT_ATOMS: atom_id res chain seq x y z
N MET A 1 4.66 -22.84 21.45
CA MET A 1 4.79 -21.43 21.86
C MET A 1 3.39 -20.86 21.98
N GLY A 2 2.93 -20.60 23.21
CA GLY A 2 1.60 -20.05 23.48
C GLY A 2 1.52 -18.55 23.13
N PRO A 3 0.31 -17.97 23.09
CA PRO A 3 0.15 -16.53 22.99
C PRO A 3 0.89 -15.84 24.14
N ALA A 4 1.70 -14.82 23.82
CA ALA A 4 2.27 -13.99 24.87
C ALA A 4 1.11 -13.18 25.50
N PRO A 5 1.04 -13.08 26.84
CA PRO A 5 0.05 -12.21 27.47
C PRO A 5 0.21 -10.80 26.90
N LEU A 6 -0.94 -10.15 26.66
CA LEU A 6 -0.95 -8.75 26.25
C LEU A 6 -0.06 -7.95 27.22
N PRO A 7 0.65 -6.91 26.77
CA PRO A 7 1.02 -5.82 27.65
C PRO A 7 -0.27 -5.45 28.38
N GLU A 8 -0.28 -5.63 29.70
CA GLU A 8 -1.50 -5.60 30.49
C GLU A 8 -2.27 -4.29 30.26
N ILE A 9 -3.55 -4.27 30.64
CA ILE A 9 -4.39 -3.06 30.56
C ILE A 9 -3.61 -1.82 31.08
N GLY A 10 -2.85 -1.97 32.17
CA GLY A 10 -1.97 -0.93 32.71
C GLY A 10 -0.91 -0.40 31.73
N PHE A 11 -0.17 -1.26 31.02
CA PHE A 11 0.85 -0.81 30.06
C PHE A 11 0.23 0.02 28.93
N LEU A 12 -0.88 -0.44 28.37
CA LEU A 12 -1.52 0.25 27.25
C LEU A 12 -2.16 1.57 27.69
N ASP A 13 -2.72 1.62 28.90
CA ASP A 13 -3.29 2.84 29.47
C ASP A 13 -2.20 3.88 29.78
N ASP A 14 -1.07 3.45 30.36
CA ASP A 14 0.09 4.30 30.61
C ASP A 14 0.66 4.86 29.30
N TRP A 15 0.79 4.01 28.28
CA TRP A 15 1.23 4.44 26.95
C TRP A 15 0.24 5.38 26.28
N ALA A 16 -1.07 5.13 26.39
CA ALA A 16 -2.07 6.06 25.85
C ALA A 16 -1.98 7.44 26.54
N ALA A 17 -1.81 7.47 27.87
CA ALA A 17 -1.62 8.71 28.62
C ALA A 17 -0.34 9.45 28.20
N ARG A 18 0.79 8.73 28.07
CA ARG A 18 2.08 9.27 27.62
C ARG A 18 1.99 9.84 26.20
N LEU A 19 1.38 9.10 25.28
CA LEU A 19 1.24 9.52 23.88
C LEU A 19 0.34 10.75 23.74
N ARG A 20 -0.71 10.86 24.56
CA ARG A 20 -1.55 12.06 24.62
C ARG A 20 -0.76 13.29 25.05
N GLN A 21 0.12 13.15 26.04
CA GLN A 21 0.94 14.26 26.55
C GLN A 21 2.07 14.64 25.58
N ALA A 22 2.65 13.67 24.87
CA ALA A 22 3.80 13.86 24.01
C ALA A 22 3.46 14.16 22.54
N ALA A 23 2.17 14.26 22.18
CA ALA A 23 1.73 14.55 20.83
C ALA A 23 2.06 16.00 20.43
N ASP A 24 2.59 16.20 19.23
CA ASP A 24 2.94 17.54 18.71
C ASP A 24 1.70 18.42 18.46
N ARG A 25 0.53 17.78 18.39
CA ARG A 25 -0.77 18.39 18.16
C ARG A 25 -1.78 17.80 19.13
N PRO A 26 -2.88 18.52 19.44
CA PRO A 26 -3.93 17.99 20.31
C PRO A 26 -4.41 16.63 19.79
N ALA A 27 -4.12 15.58 20.56
CA ALA A 27 -4.60 14.25 20.29
C ALA A 27 -6.11 14.21 20.52
N VAL A 28 -6.84 13.60 19.59
CA VAL A 28 -8.29 13.39 19.69
C VAL A 28 -8.65 11.92 19.82
N GLY A 29 -7.71 11.02 19.48
CA GLY A 29 -7.88 9.59 19.56
C GLY A 29 -6.56 8.82 19.60
N ILE A 30 -6.55 7.68 20.28
CA ILE A 30 -5.42 6.74 20.29
C ILE A 30 -5.99 5.35 20.05
N MET A 31 -5.54 4.70 18.98
CA MET A 31 -6.05 3.40 18.54
C MET A 31 -4.93 2.37 18.47
N LEU A 32 -5.17 1.21 19.09
CA LEU A 32 -4.31 0.04 18.98
C LEU A 32 -4.64 -0.73 17.69
N ARG A 33 -3.60 -1.15 16.98
CA ARG A 33 -3.63 -1.91 15.73
C ARG A 33 -2.89 -3.24 15.89
N GLY A 34 -2.63 -3.91 14.77
CA GLY A 34 -1.70 -5.02 14.73
C GLY A 34 -2.17 -6.28 15.46
N SER A 35 -1.21 -7.12 15.85
CA SER A 35 -1.47 -8.39 16.50
C SER A 35 -2.07 -8.25 17.90
N HIS A 36 -1.73 -7.19 18.64
CA HIS A 36 -2.32 -6.90 19.95
C HIS A 36 -3.81 -6.55 19.87
N ALA A 37 -4.23 -5.75 18.87
CA ALA A 37 -5.66 -5.50 18.63
C ALA A 37 -6.44 -6.78 18.29
N ARG A 38 -5.78 -7.70 17.55
CA ARG A 38 -6.35 -9.01 17.18
C ARG A 38 -6.29 -10.07 18.28
N ARG A 39 -5.64 -9.78 19.42
CA ARG A 39 -5.33 -10.78 20.47
C ARG A 39 -4.56 -12.01 19.95
N ALA A 40 -3.67 -11.77 18.98
CA ALA A 40 -2.83 -12.78 18.35
C ALA A 40 -1.34 -12.39 18.42
N ALA A 41 -0.99 -11.58 19.42
CA ALA A 41 0.38 -11.15 19.65
C ALA A 41 1.24 -12.31 20.17
N THR A 42 2.50 -12.29 19.74
CA THR A 42 3.56 -13.16 20.24
C THR A 42 4.58 -12.31 20.98
N GLU A 43 5.58 -12.95 21.57
CA GLU A 43 6.64 -12.28 22.32
C GLU A 43 7.56 -11.37 21.48
N HIS A 44 7.43 -11.43 20.15
CA HIS A 44 8.14 -10.60 19.19
C HIS A 44 7.21 -9.64 18.44
N SER A 45 5.97 -9.49 18.91
CA SER A 45 5.04 -8.53 18.33
C SER A 45 5.32 -7.13 18.80
N ASP A 46 5.29 -6.20 17.86
CA ASP A 46 5.32 -4.77 18.13
C ASP A 46 3.93 -4.29 18.57
N VAL A 47 3.91 -3.25 19.40
CA VAL A 47 2.68 -2.51 19.75
C VAL A 47 2.48 -1.40 18.73
N ASP A 48 1.57 -1.63 17.78
CA ASP A 48 1.21 -0.66 16.73
C ASP A 48 0.10 0.28 17.22
N VAL A 49 0.36 1.59 17.23
CA VAL A 49 -0.60 2.62 17.67
C VAL A 49 -0.78 3.70 16.61
N ASP A 50 -2.03 4.01 16.26
CA ASP A 50 -2.38 5.24 15.55
C ASP A 50 -2.71 6.32 16.57
N VAL A 51 -2.04 7.48 16.50
CA VAL A 51 -2.39 8.69 17.26
C VAL A 51 -3.10 9.65 16.32
N LEU A 52 -4.38 9.87 16.56
CA LEU A 52 -5.21 10.76 15.77
C LEU A 52 -5.15 12.16 16.37
N VAL A 53 -4.82 13.16 15.56
CA VAL A 53 -4.76 14.56 15.98
C VAL A 53 -5.77 15.42 15.22
N ALA A 54 -6.21 16.52 15.83
CA ALA A 54 -7.07 17.49 15.17
C ALA A 54 -6.38 18.09 13.94
N ALA A 55 -7.15 18.34 12.87
CA ALA A 55 -6.66 19.10 11.72
C ALA A 55 -6.45 20.57 12.11
N ASP A 56 -5.54 21.28 11.42
CA ASP A 56 -5.24 22.68 11.76
C ASP A 56 -6.45 23.61 11.63
N ASP A 57 -7.40 23.32 10.73
CA ASP A 57 -8.64 24.09 10.55
C ASP A 57 -9.66 23.88 11.68
N GLU A 58 -9.55 22.79 12.43
CA GLU A 58 -10.44 22.48 13.56
C GLU A 58 -9.92 23.07 14.88
N ARG A 59 -8.76 23.76 14.83
CA ARG A 59 -8.18 24.50 15.95
C ARG A 59 -8.86 25.86 16.15
N THR A 60 -9.49 26.39 15.10
CA THR A 60 -10.27 27.63 15.13
C THR A 60 -11.71 27.30 15.50
N GLY A 61 -12.01 27.24 16.80
CA GLY A 61 -13.40 27.33 17.27
C GLY A 61 -14.05 28.65 16.83
N PRO A 62 -15.39 28.78 16.89
CA PRO A 62 -16.07 30.00 16.46
C PRO A 62 -15.57 31.17 17.30
N ALA A 63 -14.88 32.12 16.66
CA ALA A 63 -14.59 33.39 17.29
C ALA A 63 -15.93 33.99 17.73
N ALA A 64 -16.01 34.40 18.99
CA ALA A 64 -17.14 35.16 19.50
C ALA A 64 -17.39 36.36 18.57
N PRO A 65 -18.66 36.74 18.31
CA PRO A 65 -18.93 37.92 17.51
C PRO A 65 -18.42 39.13 18.29
N ASP A 66 -17.39 39.79 17.76
CA ASP A 66 -16.94 41.09 18.27
C ASP A 66 -18.09 42.09 18.16
N CYS A 67 -18.67 42.42 19.30
CA CYS A 67 -19.46 43.60 19.50
C CYS A 67 -18.53 44.82 19.37
N GLY A 68 -18.66 45.60 18.30
CA GLY A 68 -17.77 46.75 18.11
C GLY A 68 -18.15 47.71 16.99
N ALA A 69 -19.26 48.41 17.19
CA ALA A 69 -19.56 49.79 16.77
C ALA A 69 -19.13 50.32 15.39
N ALA A 70 -20.14 50.71 14.61
CA ALA A 70 -20.05 51.61 13.47
C ALA A 70 -19.60 53.04 13.88
N GLY A 71 -18.76 53.66 13.06
CA GLY A 71 -18.40 55.09 13.09
C GLY A 71 -17.56 55.49 11.86
N PRO A 72 -17.66 56.72 11.34
CA PRO A 72 -17.86 56.94 9.90
C PRO A 72 -16.61 57.29 9.09
N ALA A 73 -16.80 57.18 7.76
CA ALA A 73 -15.84 57.41 6.70
C ALA A 73 -15.20 58.81 6.64
N ARG A 74 -13.94 58.85 6.21
CA ARG A 74 -13.27 60.02 5.58
C ARG A 74 -12.46 59.58 4.35
N PRO A 75 -12.34 60.41 3.29
CA PRO A 75 -11.71 60.04 2.03
C PRO A 75 -10.30 60.64 1.83
N GLY A 76 -9.50 59.99 0.96
CA GLY A 76 -8.19 60.42 0.45
C GLY A 76 -7.02 59.93 1.33
N THR A 77 -5.93 59.36 0.85
CA THR A 77 -5.24 59.41 -0.46
C THR A 77 -4.37 58.16 -0.64
N ASP A 78 -4.00 57.87 -1.90
CA ASP A 78 -3.02 56.87 -2.30
C ASP A 78 -1.76 56.86 -1.42
N ASP A 79 -1.34 55.65 -1.02
CA ASP A 79 0.08 55.28 -1.06
C ASP A 79 0.21 53.74 -1.11
N THR A 80 0.84 53.32 -2.19
CA THR A 80 1.43 52.00 -2.45
C THR A 80 2.36 51.61 -1.31
N GLU A 81 1.98 50.63 -0.49
CA GLU A 81 2.91 49.65 0.10
C GLU A 81 2.20 48.58 0.93
N THR A 82 2.72 47.35 0.81
CA THR A 82 2.61 46.28 1.82
C THR A 82 1.22 45.68 2.04
N ARG A 83 0.71 44.96 1.03
CA ARG A 83 -0.10 43.77 1.32
C ARG A 83 0.83 42.72 1.93
N ALA A 84 0.85 42.70 3.27
CA ALA A 84 1.38 41.60 4.04
C ALA A 84 0.81 40.29 3.48
N ALA A 85 1.68 39.50 2.86
CA ALA A 85 1.40 38.10 2.60
C ALA A 85 1.18 37.46 3.97
N GLY A 86 -0.09 37.25 4.33
CA GLY A 86 -0.44 36.33 5.41
C GLY A 86 0.26 35.00 5.13
N PRO A 87 0.71 34.28 6.17
CA PRO A 87 1.45 33.05 5.97
C PRO A 87 0.58 32.11 5.15
N ALA A 88 1.06 31.76 3.96
CA ALA A 88 0.44 30.76 3.12
C ALA A 88 0.24 29.49 3.96
N TYR A 89 -1.02 29.10 4.15
CA TYR A 89 -1.40 27.82 4.72
C TYR A 89 -0.72 26.72 3.91
N ASN A 90 0.38 26.17 4.42
CA ASN A 90 0.93 24.94 3.87
C ASN A 90 0.00 23.80 4.29
N GLY A 91 -1.06 23.59 3.51
CA GLY A 91 -2.11 22.58 3.64
C GLY A 91 -1.65 21.15 3.43
N THR A 92 -0.43 20.80 3.85
CA THR A 92 0.07 19.44 3.83
C THR A 92 -0.53 18.68 5.03
N PRO A 93 -1.19 17.53 4.83
CA PRO A 93 -1.73 16.78 5.94
C PRO A 93 -0.63 16.33 6.90
N TYR A 94 -0.90 16.40 8.20
CA TYR A 94 0.10 16.07 9.21
C TYR A 94 0.28 14.55 9.31
N ALA A 95 1.52 14.10 9.20
CA ALA A 95 1.91 12.72 9.43
C ALA A 95 3.29 12.68 10.10
N ALA A 96 3.38 11.97 11.22
CA ALA A 96 4.64 11.69 11.90
C ALA A 96 4.71 10.22 12.30
N ARG A 97 5.91 9.64 12.23
CA ARG A 97 6.19 8.29 12.70
C ARG A 97 7.21 8.35 13.82
N ARG A 98 6.91 7.70 14.94
CA ARG A 98 7.82 7.56 16.07
C ARG A 98 7.93 6.10 16.46
N ALA A 99 9.07 5.74 17.00
CA ALA A 99 9.36 4.39 17.49
C ALA A 99 9.96 4.51 18.88
N TYR A 100 9.58 3.59 19.76
CA TYR A 100 10.08 3.50 21.12
C TYR A 100 10.44 2.06 21.45
N LEU A 101 11.46 1.88 22.30
CA LEU A 101 11.70 0.63 23.00
C LEU A 101 11.26 0.84 24.45
N ALA A 102 10.31 0.04 24.90
CA ALA A 102 9.69 0.13 26.22
C ALA A 102 10.06 -1.10 27.03
N GLU A 103 10.47 -0.93 28.29
CA GLU A 103 10.55 -2.06 29.21
C GLU A 103 9.14 -2.47 29.66
N PHE A 104 8.86 -3.77 29.59
CA PHE A 104 7.65 -4.40 30.10
C PHE A 104 7.98 -5.82 30.54
N ASP A 105 7.70 -6.15 31.80
CA ASP A 105 7.94 -7.46 32.39
C ASP A 105 9.37 -7.99 32.15
N GLY A 106 10.37 -7.13 32.39
CA GLY A 106 11.78 -7.45 32.20
C GLY A 106 12.24 -7.62 30.75
N ARG A 107 11.41 -7.26 29.76
CA ARG A 107 11.70 -7.36 28.33
C ARG A 107 11.56 -6.02 27.63
N LEU A 108 12.26 -5.86 26.50
CA LEU A 108 12.05 -4.73 25.60
C LEU A 108 10.92 -5.04 24.61
N VAL A 109 9.98 -4.12 24.50
CA VAL A 109 8.85 -4.13 23.55
C VAL A 109 9.00 -2.93 22.61
N HIS A 110 8.92 -3.18 21.31
CA HIS A 110 8.89 -2.11 20.32
C HIS A 110 7.48 -1.52 20.22
N VAL A 111 7.37 -0.19 20.37
CA VAL A 111 6.12 0.56 20.24
C VAL A 111 6.24 1.45 19.00
N SER A 112 5.45 1.14 17.98
CA SER A 112 5.40 1.87 16.72
C SER A 112 4.20 2.83 16.72
N VAL A 113 4.46 4.11 16.56
CA VAL A 113 3.44 5.17 16.65
C VAL A 113 3.33 5.90 15.33
N ALA A 114 2.16 5.85 14.73
CA ALA A 114 1.82 6.64 13.54
C ALA A 114 0.84 7.74 13.92
N ALA A 115 1.35 8.96 14.10
CA ALA A 115 0.53 10.14 14.34
C ALA A 115 0.06 10.75 13.02
N ARG A 116 -1.23 11.06 12.89
CA ARG A 116 -1.77 11.74 11.70
C ARG A 116 -3.06 12.50 12.00
N ASP A 117 -3.40 13.46 11.16
CA ASP A 117 -4.69 14.13 11.25
C ASP A 117 -5.85 13.14 10.98
N VAL A 118 -6.99 13.34 11.67
CA VAL A 118 -8.16 12.45 11.56
C VAL A 118 -8.65 12.33 10.12
N ARG A 119 -8.64 13.43 9.35
CA ARG A 119 -9.15 13.43 7.96
C ARG A 119 -8.29 12.54 7.06
N SER A 120 -6.97 12.64 7.14
CA SER A 120 -6.02 11.75 6.46
C SER A 120 -6.18 10.30 6.89
N TRP A 121 -6.44 10.07 8.18
CA TRP A 121 -6.72 8.72 8.68
C TRP A 121 -7.98 8.13 8.04
N VAL A 122 -9.09 8.86 8.04
CA VAL A 122 -10.35 8.43 7.39
C VAL A 122 -10.16 8.26 5.88
N ASN A 123 -9.51 9.21 5.21
CA ASN A 123 -9.23 9.12 3.78
C ASN A 123 -8.43 7.86 3.44
N ARG A 124 -7.44 7.49 4.27
CA ARG A 124 -6.66 6.27 4.09
C ARG A 124 -7.49 5.00 4.30
N LEU A 125 -8.50 5.01 5.17
CA LEU A 125 -9.42 3.87 5.29
C LEU A 125 -10.24 3.67 4.00
N GLY A 126 -10.46 4.75 3.23
CA GLY A 126 -11.06 4.68 1.90
C GLY A 126 -10.13 4.16 0.80
N GLN A 127 -8.84 3.89 1.08
CA GLN A 127 -7.86 3.42 0.11
C GLN A 127 -7.53 1.94 0.32
N PRO A 128 -7.22 1.18 -0.75
CA PRO A 128 -6.78 -0.21 -0.64
C PRO A 128 -5.54 -0.36 0.25
N ALA A 129 -5.39 -1.53 0.86
CA ALA A 129 -4.20 -1.86 1.65
C ALA A 129 -3.10 -2.46 0.77
N ASP A 130 -1.94 -1.79 0.73
CA ASP A 130 -0.73 -2.20 -0.01
C ASP A 130 -0.22 -3.60 0.36
N TRP A 131 -0.43 -4.03 1.60
CA TRP A 131 -0.01 -5.34 2.09
C TRP A 131 -0.98 -6.48 1.78
N ALA A 132 -2.18 -6.18 1.24
CA ALA A 132 -3.29 -7.12 1.15
C ALA A 132 -3.43 -7.82 -0.22
N PHE A 133 -2.45 -7.68 -1.13
CA PHE A 133 -2.51 -8.26 -2.48
C PHE A 133 -3.76 -7.84 -3.27
N GLY A 134 -4.28 -6.64 -3.00
CA GLY A 134 -5.51 -6.13 -3.60
C GLY A 134 -6.81 -6.69 -3.00
N LEU A 135 -6.74 -7.54 -1.98
CA LEU A 135 -7.91 -8.05 -1.26
C LEU A 135 -8.46 -7.01 -0.25
N PRO A 136 -9.77 -6.98 0.00
CA PRO A 136 -10.36 -6.06 0.97
C PRO A 136 -9.94 -6.42 2.40
N VAL A 137 -9.78 -5.41 3.24
CA VAL A 137 -9.30 -5.57 4.63
C VAL A 137 -10.41 -5.35 5.63
N THR A 138 -10.36 -6.10 6.73
CA THR A 138 -11.24 -5.94 7.90
C THR A 138 -10.42 -6.24 9.14
N ALA A 139 -9.59 -5.28 9.53
CA ALA A 139 -8.60 -5.45 10.60
C ALA A 139 -9.16 -4.99 11.94
N PRO A 140 -9.20 -5.85 12.98
CA PRO A 140 -9.56 -5.41 14.32
C PRO A 140 -8.71 -4.24 14.81
N ALA A 141 -9.36 -3.32 15.52
CA ALA A 141 -8.72 -2.20 16.19
C ALA A 141 -9.35 -2.01 17.56
N ARG A 142 -8.61 -1.41 18.49
CA ARG A 142 -9.12 -1.11 19.83
C ARG A 142 -8.88 0.36 20.15
N LEU A 143 -9.94 1.08 20.47
CA LEU A 143 -9.81 2.44 20.97
C LEU A 143 -9.25 2.38 22.39
N LEU A 144 -8.06 2.97 22.60
CA LEU A 144 -7.44 3.08 23.92
C LEU A 144 -7.91 4.37 24.61
N TRP A 145 -7.99 5.46 23.86
CA TRP A 145 -8.43 6.75 24.37
C TRP A 145 -9.07 7.60 23.26
N ALA A 146 -10.04 8.44 23.62
CA ALA A 146 -10.59 9.47 22.74
C ALA A 146 -11.04 10.69 23.54
N ALA A 147 -10.96 11.87 22.92
CA ALA A 147 -11.69 13.04 23.37
C ALA A 147 -13.22 12.76 23.29
N PRO A 148 -14.03 13.18 24.28
CA PRO A 148 -15.45 12.84 24.36
C PRO A 148 -16.25 13.14 23.08
N GLU A 149 -16.00 14.29 22.47
CA GLU A 149 -16.64 14.78 21.24
C GLU A 149 -16.24 13.99 19.99
N TRP A 150 -15.09 13.31 20.02
CA TRP A 150 -14.59 12.49 18.93
C TRP A 150 -14.98 11.03 19.05
N ARG A 151 -15.19 10.52 20.28
CA ARG A 151 -15.35 9.09 20.55
C ARG A 151 -16.34 8.40 19.61
N ARG A 152 -17.54 8.96 19.41
CA ARG A 152 -18.56 8.37 18.52
C ARG A 152 -18.12 8.25 17.05
N ARG A 153 -17.15 9.06 16.61
CA ARG A 153 -16.66 9.11 15.22
C ARG A 153 -15.47 8.19 14.96
N ILE A 154 -14.69 7.86 16.01
CA ILE A 154 -13.43 7.13 15.89
C ILE A 154 -13.38 5.81 16.67
N ASP A 155 -14.40 5.50 17.48
CA ASP A 155 -14.56 4.20 18.13
C ASP A 155 -14.97 3.15 17.09
N LEU A 156 -14.02 2.80 16.24
CA LEU A 156 -14.14 1.81 15.18
C LEU A 156 -13.48 0.51 15.65
N PRO A 157 -14.26 -0.50 16.09
CA PRO A 157 -13.71 -1.78 16.57
C PRO A 157 -13.05 -2.58 15.43
N VAL A 158 -13.34 -2.21 14.20
CA VAL A 158 -12.80 -2.82 12.98
C VAL A 158 -12.52 -1.73 11.96
N LEU A 159 -11.36 -1.81 11.33
CA LEU A 159 -10.93 -0.90 10.29
C LEU A 159 -11.00 -1.60 8.95
N CYS A 160 -11.87 -1.06 8.11
CA CYS A 160 -12.15 -1.58 6.79
C CYS A 160 -11.35 -0.79 5.75
N GLN A 161 -10.77 -1.49 4.79
CA GLN A 161 -10.23 -0.88 3.57
C GLN A 161 -10.80 -1.64 2.36
N PRO A 162 -11.11 -0.94 1.25
CA PRO A 162 -11.65 -1.57 0.07
C PRO A 162 -10.64 -2.52 -0.58
N ALA A 163 -11.15 -3.36 -1.48
CA ALA A 163 -10.29 -4.08 -2.43
C ALA A 163 -9.64 -3.08 -3.39
N ASP A 164 -8.48 -3.44 -3.91
CA ASP A 164 -7.84 -2.67 -4.98
C ASP A 164 -8.56 -2.89 -6.31
N GLU A 165 -8.40 -1.97 -7.23
CA GLU A 165 -8.93 -2.10 -8.59
C GLU A 165 -8.32 -3.32 -9.31
N PRO A 166 -9.02 -3.95 -10.27
CA PRO A 166 -8.45 -5.06 -11.04
C PRO A 166 -7.38 -4.53 -12.00
N ARG A 167 -6.12 -4.58 -11.56
CA ARG A 167 -4.93 -4.07 -12.26
C ARG A 167 -4.46 -4.97 -13.42
N LEU A 168 -5.34 -5.22 -14.39
CA LEU A 168 -5.03 -6.10 -15.53
C LEU A 168 -3.94 -5.50 -16.43
N GLU A 169 -3.98 -4.18 -16.67
CA GLU A 169 -2.96 -3.47 -17.45
C GLU A 169 -1.58 -3.67 -16.81
N GLU A 170 -1.46 -3.38 -15.52
CA GLU A 170 -0.19 -3.46 -14.81
C GLU A 170 0.32 -4.90 -14.72
N LEU A 171 -0.59 -5.88 -14.61
CA LEU A 171 -0.24 -7.30 -14.63
C LEU A 171 0.42 -7.67 -15.97
N ILE A 172 -0.16 -7.24 -17.09
CA ILE A 172 0.35 -7.49 -18.44
C ILE A 172 1.66 -6.73 -18.68
N ALA A 173 1.72 -5.45 -18.31
CA ALA A 173 2.92 -4.63 -18.42
C ALA A 173 4.08 -5.24 -17.61
N THR A 174 3.79 -5.78 -16.43
CA THR A 174 4.79 -6.44 -15.59
C THR A 174 5.27 -7.76 -16.19
N LEU A 175 4.41 -8.53 -16.87
CA LEU A 175 4.87 -9.68 -17.65
C LEU A 175 5.84 -9.26 -18.78
N GLY A 176 5.57 -8.12 -19.42
CA GLY A 176 6.49 -7.52 -20.39
C GLY A 176 7.88 -7.25 -19.79
N LYS A 177 7.94 -6.79 -18.53
CA LYS A 177 9.20 -6.59 -17.80
C LYS A 177 9.91 -7.91 -17.52
N VAL A 178 9.16 -8.96 -17.12
CA VAL A 178 9.73 -10.31 -16.95
C VAL A 178 10.34 -10.81 -18.26
N ALA A 179 9.61 -10.69 -19.37
CA ALA A 179 10.07 -11.10 -20.70
C ALA A 179 11.30 -10.30 -21.16
N GLY A 180 11.30 -8.98 -20.96
CA GLY A 180 12.43 -8.11 -21.27
C GLY A 180 13.69 -8.46 -20.47
N ALA A 181 13.55 -8.64 -19.16
CA ALA A 181 14.67 -9.05 -18.29
C ALA A 181 15.19 -10.44 -18.68
N ARG A 182 14.30 -11.38 -19.00
CA ARG A 182 14.68 -12.72 -19.44
C ARG A 182 15.47 -12.70 -20.74
N TRP A 183 15.05 -11.86 -21.69
CA TRP A 183 15.74 -11.64 -22.96
C TRP A 183 17.11 -10.99 -22.78
N ALA A 184 17.24 -10.06 -21.84
CA ALA A 184 18.50 -9.41 -21.51
C ALA A 184 19.48 -10.30 -20.71
N GLY A 185 19.05 -11.50 -20.30
CA GLY A 185 19.84 -12.35 -19.41
C GLY A 185 20.00 -11.78 -18.00
N ASP A 186 19.04 -10.96 -17.54
CA ASP A 186 19.03 -10.34 -16.22
C ASP A 186 18.22 -11.19 -15.21
N PRO A 187 18.88 -12.05 -14.41
CA PRO A 187 18.20 -12.90 -13.45
C PRO A 187 17.56 -12.11 -12.29
N VAL A 188 18.10 -10.94 -11.94
CA VAL A 188 17.56 -10.12 -10.85
C VAL A 188 16.29 -9.42 -11.31
N GLY A 189 16.30 -8.82 -12.52
CA GLY A 189 15.13 -8.20 -13.13
C GLY A 189 13.97 -9.17 -13.30
N VAL A 190 14.24 -10.42 -13.70
CA VAL A 190 13.19 -11.46 -13.79
C VAL A 190 12.54 -11.70 -12.42
N ARG A 191 13.33 -11.83 -11.35
CA ARG A 191 12.81 -12.12 -10.01
C ARG A 191 12.03 -10.93 -9.43
N LEU A 192 12.53 -9.71 -9.60
CA LEU A 192 11.84 -8.51 -9.14
C LEU A 192 10.50 -8.34 -9.86
N ALA A 193 10.49 -8.39 -11.19
CA ALA A 193 9.26 -8.25 -11.96
C ALA A 193 8.27 -9.41 -11.70
N ALA A 194 8.75 -10.65 -11.53
CA ALA A 194 7.87 -11.77 -11.19
C ALA A 194 7.23 -11.61 -9.80
N ALA A 195 7.98 -11.08 -8.81
CA ALA A 195 7.43 -10.83 -7.49
C ALA A 195 6.34 -9.74 -7.51
N ASP A 196 6.53 -8.69 -8.30
CA ASP A 196 5.51 -7.64 -8.51
C ASP A 196 4.28 -8.21 -9.22
N LEU A 197 4.48 -9.00 -10.27
CA LEU A 197 3.40 -9.67 -11.01
C LEU A 197 2.55 -10.56 -10.11
N ALA A 198 3.18 -11.38 -9.27
CA ALA A 198 2.47 -12.24 -8.33
C ALA A 198 1.69 -11.45 -7.28
N ARG A 199 2.14 -10.25 -6.90
CA ARG A 199 1.39 -9.36 -5.99
C ARG A 199 0.13 -8.78 -6.63
N LEU A 200 0.14 -8.60 -7.96
CA LEU A 200 -0.99 -8.08 -8.73
C LEU A 200 -2.05 -9.13 -9.03
N CYS A 201 -1.66 -10.41 -9.18
CA CYS A 201 -2.56 -11.50 -9.59
C CYS A 201 -3.89 -11.56 -8.80
N PRO A 202 -3.90 -11.48 -7.46
CA PRO A 202 -5.14 -11.60 -6.70
C PRO A 202 -6.10 -10.40 -6.91
N SER A 203 -5.57 -9.20 -7.18
CA SER A 203 -6.40 -8.02 -7.49
C SER A 203 -7.23 -8.19 -8.77
N VAL A 204 -6.73 -8.97 -9.73
CA VAL A 204 -7.40 -9.29 -11.00
C VAL A 204 -8.31 -10.51 -10.84
N LEU A 205 -7.79 -11.60 -10.27
CA LEU A 205 -8.55 -12.84 -10.07
C LEU A 205 -9.74 -12.69 -9.12
N ARG A 206 -9.75 -11.67 -8.26
CA ARG A 206 -10.92 -11.40 -7.38
C ARG A 206 -12.22 -11.20 -8.16
N LEU A 207 -12.17 -10.79 -9.42
CA LEU A 207 -13.38 -10.65 -10.25
C LEU A 207 -14.09 -12.00 -10.42
N ALA A 208 -13.33 -13.08 -10.52
CA ALA A 208 -13.83 -14.44 -10.70
C ALA A 208 -13.99 -15.22 -9.39
N ASN A 209 -13.73 -14.60 -8.24
CA ASN A 209 -13.69 -15.28 -6.94
C ASN A 209 -14.62 -14.63 -5.92
N PRO A 210 -15.14 -15.38 -4.93
CA PRO A 210 -15.89 -14.80 -3.82
C PRO A 210 -15.01 -13.81 -3.04
N SER A 211 -15.63 -12.72 -2.57
CA SER A 211 -14.91 -11.71 -1.80
C SER A 211 -14.48 -12.26 -0.43
N VAL A 212 -13.17 -12.23 -0.16
CA VAL A 212 -12.60 -12.61 1.13
C VAL A 212 -11.97 -11.38 1.79
N ARG A 213 -12.40 -11.08 3.01
CA ARG A 213 -11.84 -10.00 3.83
C ARG A 213 -10.69 -10.50 4.68
N VAL A 214 -9.56 -9.80 4.64
CA VAL A 214 -8.32 -10.23 5.29
C VAL A 214 -7.98 -9.32 6.47
N VAL A 215 -7.40 -9.91 7.53
CA VAL A 215 -7.16 -9.21 8.81
C VAL A 215 -5.68 -8.92 9.08
N SER A 216 -4.78 -9.52 8.29
CA SER A 216 -3.33 -9.40 8.41
C SER A 216 -2.65 -9.77 7.10
N ARG A 217 -1.38 -9.36 6.93
CA ARG A 217 -0.57 -9.72 5.74
C ARG A 217 -0.43 -11.23 5.56
N ARG A 218 -0.26 -11.99 6.64
CA ARG A 218 -0.16 -13.45 6.58
C ARG A 218 -1.46 -14.11 6.13
N ALA A 219 -2.60 -13.60 6.61
CA ALA A 219 -3.93 -14.04 6.18
C ALA A 219 -4.20 -13.64 4.72
N ALA A 220 -3.74 -12.47 4.29
CA ALA A 220 -3.82 -12.02 2.90
C ALA A 220 -3.05 -12.94 1.96
N LEU A 221 -1.81 -13.31 2.33
CA LEU A 221 -1.04 -14.29 1.55
C LEU A 221 -1.74 -15.66 1.47
N ALA A 222 -2.32 -16.14 2.58
CA ALA A 222 -3.09 -17.40 2.55
C ALA A 222 -4.28 -17.30 1.59
N ALA A 223 -5.13 -16.30 1.75
CA ALA A 223 -6.29 -16.08 0.90
C ALA A 223 -5.90 -15.90 -0.58
N ALA A 224 -4.81 -15.19 -0.86
CA ALA A 224 -4.28 -15.02 -2.21
C ALA A 224 -3.79 -16.33 -2.84
N LEU A 225 -3.27 -17.29 -2.05
CA LEU A 225 -2.79 -18.59 -2.52
C LEU A 225 -3.90 -19.64 -2.64
N ASP A 226 -5.03 -19.42 -1.98
CA ASP A 226 -6.16 -20.37 -1.85
C ASP A 226 -7.41 -19.90 -2.62
N LEU A 227 -7.25 -19.10 -3.69
CA LEU A 227 -8.35 -18.65 -4.54
C LEU A 227 -9.07 -19.85 -5.19
N PRO A 228 -10.40 -20.03 -5.01
CA PRO A 228 -11.13 -21.18 -5.56
C PRO A 228 -11.12 -21.27 -7.10
N VAL A 229 -11.14 -20.11 -7.78
CA VAL A 229 -11.09 -20.00 -9.24
C VAL A 229 -9.72 -19.43 -9.61
N ALA A 230 -8.81 -20.30 -10.05
CA ALA A 230 -7.44 -19.94 -10.35
C ALA A 230 -6.87 -20.78 -11.51
N PRO A 231 -5.79 -20.30 -12.17
CA PRO A 231 -5.06 -21.08 -13.17
C PRO A 231 -4.57 -22.45 -12.65
N PRO A 232 -4.41 -23.46 -13.53
CA PRO A 232 -3.71 -24.69 -13.15
C PRO A 232 -2.31 -24.40 -12.61
N GLY A 233 -1.94 -25.00 -11.48
CA GLY A 233 -0.63 -24.78 -10.84
C GLY A 233 -0.46 -23.42 -10.13
N TYR A 234 -1.52 -22.62 -10.03
CA TYR A 234 -1.48 -21.25 -9.52
C TYR A 234 -0.71 -21.08 -8.20
N ARG A 235 -0.97 -21.93 -7.20
CA ARG A 235 -0.31 -21.84 -5.90
C ARG A 235 1.22 -21.96 -6.02
N ASP A 236 1.69 -22.95 -6.79
CA ASP A 236 3.12 -23.22 -6.93
C ASP A 236 3.82 -22.13 -7.75
N ASP A 237 3.13 -21.59 -8.76
CA ASP A 237 3.63 -20.49 -9.57
C ASP A 237 3.67 -19.19 -8.78
N MET A 238 2.65 -18.90 -7.96
CA MET A 238 2.66 -17.76 -7.02
C MET A 238 3.83 -17.86 -6.03
N LEU A 239 4.06 -19.04 -5.44
CA LEU A 239 5.16 -19.24 -4.49
C LEU A 239 6.54 -19.05 -5.15
N LEU A 240 6.72 -19.52 -6.39
CA LEU A 240 7.93 -19.27 -7.17
C LEU A 240 8.14 -17.79 -7.45
N CYS A 241 7.13 -17.13 -8.01
CA CYS A 241 7.22 -15.73 -8.43
C CYS A 241 7.42 -14.80 -7.23
N LEU A 242 6.79 -15.08 -6.08
CA LEU A 242 7.01 -14.34 -4.83
C LEU A 242 8.38 -14.62 -4.18
N GLY A 243 9.15 -15.58 -4.68
CA GLY A 243 10.43 -16.00 -4.10
C GLY A 243 10.27 -16.77 -2.77
N LEU A 244 9.08 -17.27 -2.48
CA LEU A 244 8.79 -18.10 -1.29
C LEU A 244 9.10 -19.58 -1.52
N ARG A 245 9.25 -19.98 -2.78
CA ARG A 245 9.82 -21.27 -3.20
C ARG A 245 11.07 -21.00 -4.05
N PRO A 246 12.19 -21.69 -3.81
CA PRO A 246 13.36 -21.56 -4.68
C PRO A 246 13.03 -22.08 -6.08
N GLY A 247 13.61 -21.44 -7.09
CA GLY A 247 13.47 -21.82 -8.49
C GLY A 247 14.48 -21.10 -9.38
N GLY A 248 14.80 -21.71 -10.52
CA GLY A 248 15.70 -21.13 -11.51
C GLY A 248 15.08 -19.92 -12.23
N THR A 249 15.89 -19.04 -12.81
CA THR A 249 15.39 -17.85 -13.52
C THR A 249 14.41 -18.19 -14.64
N ALA A 250 14.69 -19.25 -15.42
CA ALA A 250 13.79 -19.72 -16.46
C ALA A 250 12.47 -20.27 -15.90
N GLU A 251 12.52 -20.98 -14.77
CA GLU A 251 11.33 -21.52 -14.09
C GLU A 251 10.44 -20.39 -13.57
N VAL A 252 11.03 -19.37 -12.95
CA VAL A 252 10.32 -18.18 -12.46
C VAL A 252 9.67 -17.40 -13.62
N GLY A 253 10.39 -17.23 -14.73
CA GLY A 253 9.84 -16.61 -15.94
C GLY A 253 8.65 -17.40 -16.49
N ALA A 254 8.79 -18.73 -16.62
CA ALA A 254 7.72 -19.60 -17.09
C ALA A 254 6.49 -19.58 -16.16
N ALA A 255 6.70 -19.58 -14.84
CA ALA A 255 5.63 -19.45 -13.86
C ALA A 255 4.87 -18.12 -14.01
N ALA A 256 5.57 -17.00 -14.17
CA ALA A 256 4.94 -15.70 -14.42
C ALA A 256 4.10 -15.71 -15.71
N GLY A 257 4.60 -16.34 -16.77
CA GLY A 257 3.85 -16.55 -18.01
C GLY A 257 2.57 -17.35 -17.81
N ARG A 258 2.64 -18.48 -17.08
CA ARG A 258 1.46 -19.32 -16.77
C ARG A 258 0.43 -18.60 -15.91
N LEU A 259 0.86 -17.80 -14.91
CA LEU A 259 -0.05 -17.02 -14.08
C LEU A 259 -0.90 -16.06 -14.92
N VAL A 260 -0.27 -15.27 -15.80
CA VAL A 260 -1.00 -14.26 -16.59
C VAL A 260 -1.84 -14.92 -17.68
N THR A 261 -1.28 -15.87 -18.44
CA THR A 261 -2.02 -16.55 -19.50
C THR A 261 -3.18 -17.39 -18.98
N GLY A 262 -3.06 -17.97 -17.79
CA GLY A 262 -4.18 -18.66 -17.14
C GLY A 262 -5.21 -17.70 -16.52
N THR A 263 -4.78 -16.51 -16.05
CA THR A 263 -5.68 -15.52 -15.43
C THR A 263 -6.61 -14.87 -16.46
N VAL A 264 -6.08 -14.53 -17.64
CA VAL A 264 -6.82 -13.78 -18.67
C VAL A 264 -8.13 -14.45 -19.11
N PRO A 265 -8.18 -15.76 -19.41
CA PRO A 265 -9.43 -16.44 -19.72
C PRO A 265 -10.47 -16.40 -18.59
N LEU A 266 -10.02 -16.46 -17.32
CA LEU A 266 -10.91 -16.47 -16.15
C LEU A 266 -11.59 -15.13 -15.91
N VAL A 267 -10.93 -14.02 -16.29
CA VAL A 267 -11.48 -12.67 -16.09
C VAL A 267 -12.14 -12.08 -17.34
N ARG A 268 -12.07 -12.75 -18.49
CA ARG A 268 -12.74 -12.34 -19.74
C ARG A 268 -14.24 -12.06 -19.59
N PRO A 269 -15.03 -12.86 -18.82
CA PRO A 269 -16.44 -12.56 -18.61
C PRO A 269 -16.71 -11.21 -17.92
N TYR A 270 -15.70 -10.64 -17.26
CA TYR A 270 -15.75 -9.39 -16.49
C TYR A 270 -15.13 -8.21 -17.25
N ALA A 271 -15.22 -8.22 -18.58
CA ALA A 271 -14.67 -7.16 -19.43
C ALA A 271 -15.27 -5.78 -19.12
N GLY A 272 -16.52 -5.72 -18.65
CA GLY A 272 -17.17 -4.47 -18.24
C GLY A 272 -16.52 -3.85 -17.01
N GLU A 273 -16.22 -4.66 -16.00
CA GLU A 273 -15.50 -4.25 -14.79
C GLU A 273 -14.07 -3.82 -15.10
N ILE A 274 -13.42 -4.48 -16.05
CA ILE A 274 -12.09 -4.10 -16.55
C ILE A 274 -12.16 -2.77 -17.30
N ALA A 275 -13.19 -2.55 -18.12
CA ALA A 275 -13.37 -1.29 -18.86
C ALA A 275 -13.53 -0.08 -17.93
N ALA A 276 -14.18 -0.28 -16.77
CA ALA A 276 -14.39 0.78 -15.77
C ALA A 276 -13.08 1.31 -15.15
N VAL A 277 -12.00 0.53 -15.21
CA VAL A 277 -10.70 0.87 -14.60
C VAL A 277 -9.61 1.06 -15.66
N GLY A 278 -9.40 0.06 -16.52
CA GLY A 278 -8.35 0.05 -17.54
C GLY A 278 -8.76 0.64 -18.89
N GLY A 279 -9.99 1.15 -19.00
CA GLY A 279 -10.53 1.74 -20.23
C GLY A 279 -11.07 0.72 -21.24
N SER A 280 -11.85 1.21 -22.19
CA SER A 280 -12.59 0.37 -23.15
C SER A 280 -11.71 -0.39 -24.13
N ASP A 281 -10.52 0.12 -24.49
CA ASP A 281 -9.64 -0.57 -25.45
C ASP A 281 -9.06 -1.86 -24.87
N LEU A 282 -8.61 -1.86 -23.61
CA LEU A 282 -8.11 -3.06 -22.96
C LEU A 282 -9.21 -4.14 -22.84
N ALA A 283 -10.43 -3.72 -22.48
CA ALA A 283 -11.59 -4.61 -22.44
C ALA A 283 -11.93 -5.17 -23.84
N ALA A 284 -11.88 -4.34 -24.88
CA ALA A 284 -12.09 -4.79 -26.26
C ALA A 284 -11.01 -5.80 -26.67
N ALA A 285 -9.73 -5.52 -26.38
CA ALA A 285 -8.60 -6.40 -26.67
C ALA A 285 -8.68 -7.76 -25.95
N LEU A 286 -9.26 -7.77 -24.74
CA LEU A 286 -9.55 -8.98 -23.97
C LEU A 286 -10.63 -9.84 -24.64
N VAL A 287 -11.66 -9.22 -25.20
CA VAL A 287 -12.77 -9.93 -25.86
C VAL A 287 -12.39 -10.39 -27.27
N ASP A 288 -11.75 -9.54 -28.06
CA ASP A 288 -11.43 -9.76 -29.48
C ASP A 288 -10.17 -10.62 -29.72
N GLY A 289 -9.46 -11.00 -28.65
CA GLY A 289 -8.27 -11.86 -28.70
C GLY A 289 -6.96 -11.17 -29.11
N ARG A 290 -6.94 -9.83 -29.26
CA ARG A 290 -5.68 -9.06 -29.35
C ARG A 290 -4.79 -9.31 -28.15
N LEU A 291 -5.37 -9.37 -26.94
CA LEU A 291 -4.61 -9.61 -25.72
C LEU A 291 -3.96 -11.00 -25.73
N ASP A 292 -4.68 -12.05 -26.14
CA ASP A 292 -4.13 -13.40 -26.23
C ASP A 292 -2.92 -13.46 -27.19
N ARG A 293 -3.04 -12.78 -28.34
CA ARG A 293 -1.93 -12.67 -29.31
C ARG A 293 -0.73 -11.93 -28.73
N TYR A 294 -0.95 -10.85 -27.99
CA TYR A 294 0.11 -10.11 -27.34
C TYR A 294 0.80 -10.95 -26.25
N LEU A 295 0.04 -11.64 -25.41
CA LEU A 295 0.59 -12.56 -24.42
C LEU A 295 1.39 -13.69 -25.07
N GLY A 296 0.92 -14.23 -26.20
CA GLY A 296 1.67 -15.21 -26.99
C GLY A 296 3.00 -14.67 -27.55
N GLN A 297 3.16 -13.36 -27.73
CA GLN A 297 4.46 -12.76 -28.06
C GLN A 297 5.39 -12.73 -26.84
N LEU A 298 4.86 -12.33 -25.68
CA LEU A 298 5.62 -12.26 -24.43
C LEU A 298 6.07 -13.64 -23.95
N THR A 299 5.21 -14.65 -23.98
CA THR A 299 5.56 -16.00 -23.54
C THR A 299 6.60 -16.66 -24.42
N ARG A 300 6.54 -16.46 -25.74
CA ARG A 300 7.61 -16.92 -26.65
C ARG A 300 8.97 -16.31 -26.33
N ALA A 301 9.03 -15.10 -25.78
CA ALA A 301 10.29 -14.50 -25.34
C ALA A 301 10.82 -15.14 -24.05
N LEU A 302 9.94 -15.68 -23.20
CA LEU A 302 10.31 -16.39 -21.97
C LEU A 302 10.94 -17.77 -22.25
N ASP A 303 10.46 -18.45 -23.30
CA ASP A 303 10.92 -19.77 -23.70
C ASP A 303 12.26 -19.76 -24.45
N ARG A 304 12.63 -18.61 -25.03
CA ARG A 304 13.88 -18.50 -25.78
C ARG A 304 15.10 -18.56 -24.84
N PRO A 305 16.15 -19.32 -25.20
CA PRO A 305 17.43 -19.20 -24.52
C PRO A 305 17.91 -17.74 -24.63
N ALA A 306 18.56 -17.25 -23.57
CA ALA A 306 19.12 -15.90 -23.60
C ALA A 306 20.12 -15.83 -24.76
N PRO A 307 20.10 -14.77 -25.58
CA PRO A 307 21.16 -14.56 -26.56
C PRO A 307 22.51 -14.60 -25.82
N ALA A 308 23.50 -15.23 -26.45
CA ALA A 308 24.86 -15.26 -25.90
C ALA A 308 25.25 -13.83 -25.53
N SER A 309 25.66 -13.63 -24.27
CA SER A 309 26.08 -12.34 -23.75
C SER A 309 27.07 -11.74 -24.75
N ARG A 310 26.68 -10.66 -25.44
CA ARG A 310 27.66 -9.88 -26.18
C ARG A 310 28.61 -9.34 -25.13
N ASP A 311 29.86 -9.75 -25.22
CA ASP A 311 30.89 -9.27 -24.33
C ASP A 311 31.04 -7.76 -24.53
N THR A 312 30.38 -6.97 -23.68
CA THR A 312 30.46 -5.51 -23.70
C THR A 312 31.75 -5.02 -23.03
N SER A 313 32.64 -5.91 -22.59
CA SER A 313 33.96 -5.53 -22.07
C SER A 313 34.93 -5.07 -23.17
N ALA A 314 34.59 -5.29 -24.45
CA ALA A 314 35.29 -4.66 -25.57
C ALA A 314 34.83 -3.21 -25.79
N VAL A 315 35.03 -2.35 -24.79
CA VAL A 315 35.15 -0.90 -25.04
C VAL A 315 36.54 -0.72 -25.65
N PRO A 316 36.67 -0.21 -26.90
CA PRO A 316 37.98 0.11 -27.45
C PRO A 316 38.68 1.09 -26.50
N VAL A 317 39.82 0.70 -25.97
CA VAL A 317 40.68 1.61 -25.20
C VAL A 317 40.97 2.81 -26.11
N PRO A 318 40.70 4.06 -25.69
CA PRO A 318 41.09 5.22 -26.48
C PRO A 318 42.59 5.14 -26.75
N ARG A 319 42.99 5.19 -28.02
CA ARG A 319 44.41 5.31 -28.34
C ARG A 319 44.89 6.66 -27.85
N ALA A 320 46.01 6.67 -27.13
CA ALA A 320 46.65 7.91 -26.69
C ALA A 320 46.91 8.81 -27.90
N GLY A 321 46.20 9.94 -27.99
CA GLY A 321 46.39 10.95 -29.04
C GLY A 321 45.12 11.50 -29.69
N GLU A 322 43.95 10.87 -29.51
CA GLU A 322 42.70 11.36 -30.13
C GLU A 322 41.83 12.12 -29.12
N TRP A 323 42.21 13.37 -28.84
CA TRP A 323 41.23 14.41 -28.48
C TRP A 323 41.26 15.43 -29.62
N SER A 324 40.26 15.37 -30.49
CA SER A 324 40.01 16.45 -31.45
C SER A 324 39.04 17.44 -30.84
N THR A 325 39.47 18.70 -30.89
CA THR A 325 38.69 19.95 -30.74
C THR A 325 37.36 19.94 -31.46
#